data_AF-A0A3S5JVZ5-F1
#
_entry.id   AF-A0A3S5JVZ5-F1
#
_cell.length_a   1.000
_cell.length_b   1.000
_cell.length_c   1.000
_cell.angle_alpha   90.00
_cell.angle_beta   90.00
_cell.angle_gamma   90.00
#
_symmetry.space_group_name_H-M   'P 1'
#
loop_
_entity.id
_entity.type
_entity.pdbx_description
1 polymer ?
#
loop_
_entity_poly.entity_id
_entity_poly.type
_entity_poly.pdbx_seq_one_letter_code
_entity_poly.pdbx_strand_id
1 'polypeptide(L)'
;MMLTGAFSAAVMLGVYHDFPWLAFLPLAAAGIWLAFTRLDILLLFLVAAVPLSLNLEDLEIGGLGVYLPTEPMLAGLLLLFILRAMRGFPVDQRLLRHPLACWIAGSLAWILLTAIVSEYPLVSFKFLTARLWFIVGFFFFLGHLFL
;
A
#
# COMPACT_ATOMS: atom_id res chain seq x y z
N MET A 1 -17.57 21.46 -16.33
CA MET A 1 -17.73 22.76 -15.65
C MET A 1 -18.37 22.63 -14.27
N MET A 2 -19.51 21.94 -14.10
CA MET A 2 -20.15 21.79 -12.77
C MET A 2 -19.32 20.97 -11.76
N LEU A 3 -18.76 19.83 -12.18
CA LEU A 3 -17.93 18.95 -11.32
C LEU A 3 -16.65 19.64 -10.82
N THR A 4 -15.98 20.38 -11.70
CA THR A 4 -14.77 21.15 -11.37
C THR A 4 -15.08 22.32 -10.43
N GLY A 5 -16.24 22.97 -10.60
CA GLY A 5 -16.74 24.00 -9.68
C GLY A 5 -17.06 23.45 -8.29
N ALA A 6 -17.72 22.29 -8.22
CA ALA A 6 -18.02 21.63 -6.95
C ALA A 6 -16.76 21.16 -6.22
N PHE A 7 -15.79 20.59 -6.95
CA PHE A 7 -14.51 20.16 -6.36
C PHE A 7 -13.71 21.35 -5.82
N SER A 8 -13.58 22.44 -6.58
CA SER A 8 -12.87 23.64 -6.12
C SER A 8 -13.53 24.28 -4.90
N ALA A 9 -14.87 24.35 -4.85
CA ALA A 9 -15.59 24.80 -3.66
C ALA A 9 -15.36 23.88 -2.45
N ALA A 10 -15.35 22.55 -2.65
CA ALA A 10 -15.05 21.59 -1.59
C ALA A 10 -13.62 21.75 -1.06
N VAL A 11 -12.63 21.96 -1.93
CA VAL A 11 -11.24 22.22 -1.53
C VAL A 11 -11.14 23.53 -0.74
N MET A 12 -11.81 24.61 -1.18
CA MET A 12 -11.82 25.87 -0.45
C MET A 12 -12.43 25.73 0.95
N LEU A 13 -13.53 24.98 1.08
CA LEU A 13 -14.12 24.66 2.39
C LEU A 13 -13.19 23.78 3.24
N GLY A 14 -12.52 22.80 2.64
CA GLY A 14 -11.55 21.95 3.33
C GLY A 14 -10.37 22.76 3.89
N VAL A 15 -9.83 23.68 3.11
CA VAL A 15 -8.76 24.58 3.55
C VAL A 15 -9.24 25.50 4.68
N TYR A 16 -10.48 26.01 4.61
CA TYR A 16 -11.06 26.82 5.68
C TYR A 16 -11.20 26.06 7.01
N HIS A 17 -11.37 24.75 6.97
CA HIS A 17 -11.44 23.86 8.14
C HIS A 17 -10.10 23.21 8.51
N ASP A 18 -8.97 23.77 8.08
CA ASP A 18 -7.62 23.23 8.30
C ASP A 18 -7.43 21.78 7.80
N PHE A 19 -8.20 21.37 6.80
CA PHE A 19 -8.09 20.08 6.13
C PHE A 19 -7.65 20.23 4.66
N PRO A 20 -6.38 20.62 4.40
CA PRO A 20 -5.87 20.84 3.05
C PRO A 20 -5.72 19.55 2.24
N TRP A 21 -5.71 18.39 2.91
CA TRP A 21 -5.51 17.07 2.30
C TRP A 21 -6.57 16.71 1.25
N LEU A 22 -7.75 17.35 1.30
CA LEU A 22 -8.82 17.17 0.32
C LEU A 22 -8.38 17.52 -1.11
N ALA A 23 -7.37 18.38 -1.28
CA ALA A 23 -6.80 18.71 -2.59
C ALA A 23 -6.15 17.50 -3.29
N PHE A 24 -5.70 16.48 -2.54
CA PHE A 24 -5.10 15.26 -3.08
C PHE A 24 -6.12 14.20 -3.51
N LEU A 25 -7.42 14.41 -3.25
CA LEU A 25 -8.50 13.49 -3.62
C LEU A 25 -8.47 13.07 -5.11
N PRO A 26 -8.32 13.98 -6.11
CA PRO A 26 -8.23 13.56 -7.51
C PRO A 26 -7.01 12.69 -7.80
N LEU A 27 -5.89 12.94 -7.13
CA LEU A 27 -4.68 12.12 -7.25
C LEU A 27 -4.90 10.73 -6.66
N ALA A 28 -5.52 10.65 -5.48
CA ALA A 28 -5.87 9.38 -4.85
C ALA A 28 -6.87 8.58 -5.71
N ALA A 29 -7.88 9.24 -6.27
CA ALA A 29 -8.85 8.62 -7.17
C ALA A 29 -8.18 8.11 -8.47
N ALA A 30 -7.26 8.89 -9.05
CA ALA A 30 -6.47 8.45 -10.21
C ALA A 30 -5.60 7.24 -9.87
N GLY A 31 -4.97 7.21 -8.69
CA GLY A 31 -4.20 6.06 -8.21
C GLY A 31 -5.04 4.80 -8.05
N ILE A 32 -6.23 4.91 -7.45
CA ILE A 32 -7.18 3.78 -7.33
C ILE A 32 -7.61 3.31 -8.72
N TRP A 33 -7.95 4.22 -9.62
CA TRP A 33 -8.34 3.88 -10.99
C TRP A 33 -7.21 3.17 -11.76
N LEU A 34 -5.96 3.62 -11.60
CA LEU A 34 -4.77 2.94 -12.15
C LEU A 34 -4.58 1.55 -11.55
N ALA A 35 -4.80 1.37 -10.24
CA ALA A 35 -4.66 0.07 -9.59
C ALA A 35 -5.59 -1.00 -10.19
N PHE A 36 -6.81 -0.62 -10.58
CA PHE A 36 -7.76 -1.54 -11.23
C PHE A 36 -7.54 -1.68 -12.74
N THR A 37 -7.14 -0.60 -13.43
CA THR A 37 -7.09 -0.56 -14.90
C THR A 37 -5.73 -0.95 -15.48
N ARG A 38 -4.64 -0.47 -14.86
CA ARG A 38 -3.24 -0.63 -15.32
C ARG A 38 -2.30 -0.78 -14.14
N LEU A 39 -2.30 -1.99 -13.57
CA LEU A 39 -1.44 -2.34 -12.45
C LEU A 39 0.06 -2.17 -12.78
N ASP A 40 0.45 -2.47 -14.01
CA ASP A 40 1.85 -2.42 -14.46
C ASP A 40 2.43 -1.00 -14.34
N ILE A 41 1.66 0.01 -14.73
CA ILE A 41 2.06 1.43 -14.62
C ILE A 41 2.14 1.84 -13.14
N LEU A 42 1.21 1.37 -12.30
CA LEU A 42 1.24 1.66 -10.87
C LEU A 42 2.49 1.05 -10.22
N LEU A 43 2.86 -0.18 -10.59
CA LEU A 43 4.06 -0.84 -10.09
C LEU A 43 5.34 -0.17 -10.58
N LEU A 44 5.40 0.26 -11.84
CA LEU A 44 6.53 1.03 -12.37
C LEU A 44 6.70 2.37 -11.64
N PHE A 45 5.59 3.07 -11.40
CA PHE A 45 5.60 4.31 -10.61
C PHE A 45 6.05 4.03 -9.16
N LEU A 46 5.55 2.95 -8.53
CA LEU A 46 5.96 2.54 -7.20
C LEU A 46 7.48 2.33 -7.14
N VAL A 47 8.06 1.58 -8.08
CA VAL A 47 9.51 1.33 -8.16
C VAL A 47 10.28 2.63 -8.37
N ALA A 48 9.80 3.53 -9.23
CA ALA A 48 10.41 4.85 -9.43
C ALA A 48 10.31 5.76 -8.19
N ALA A 49 9.29 5.56 -7.35
CA ALA A 49 9.07 6.29 -6.10
C ALA A 49 9.84 5.70 -4.90
N VAL A 50 10.40 4.49 -4.99
CA VAL A 50 11.24 3.89 -3.93
C VAL A 50 12.41 4.78 -3.51
N PRO A 51 13.24 5.38 -4.41
CA PRO A 51 14.31 6.28 -3.96
C PRO A 51 13.79 7.57 -3.30
N LEU A 52 12.51 7.89 -3.48
CA LEU A 52 11.83 9.03 -2.87
C LEU A 52 11.05 8.64 -1.59
N SER A 53 11.25 7.43 -1.05
CA SER A 53 10.58 7.00 0.18
C SER A 53 11.20 7.72 1.38
N LEU A 54 10.60 8.84 1.77
CA LEU A 54 11.02 9.62 2.93
C LEU A 54 10.32 9.09 4.18
N ASN A 55 11.08 8.90 5.25
CA ASN A 55 10.51 8.57 6.54
C ASN A 55 9.90 9.83 7.17
N LEU A 56 8.61 9.79 7.48
CA LEU A 56 7.91 10.93 8.08
C LEU A 56 8.27 11.19 9.54
N GLU A 57 8.83 10.19 10.23
CA GLU A 57 9.37 10.34 11.58
C GLU A 57 10.55 11.32 11.59
N ASP A 58 11.41 11.24 10.57
CA ASP A 58 12.57 12.13 10.42
C ASP A 58 12.19 13.55 9.98
N LEU A 59 10.99 13.74 9.42
CA LEU A 59 10.50 15.05 8.97
C LEU A 59 9.70 15.82 10.04
N GLU A 60 9.48 15.26 11.23
CA GLU A 60 8.61 15.81 12.30
C GLU A 60 7.16 16.10 11.86
N ILE A 61 6.75 15.62 10.67
CA ILE A 61 5.41 15.82 10.13
C ILE A 61 4.52 14.66 10.62
N GLY A 62 3.74 14.93 11.66
CA GLY A 62 2.61 14.07 12.08
C GLY A 62 2.95 12.86 12.95
N GLY A 63 4.21 12.64 13.34
CA GLY A 63 4.62 11.60 14.31
C GLY A 63 4.29 10.15 13.88
N LEU A 64 3.96 9.95 12.61
CA LEU A 64 3.65 8.65 12.03
C LEU A 64 4.93 8.13 11.38
N GLY A 65 5.50 7.05 11.90
CA GLY A 65 6.64 6.33 11.28
C GLY A 65 6.21 5.56 10.03
N VAL A 66 5.74 6.31 9.02
CA VAL A 66 5.21 5.84 7.74
C VAL A 66 6.08 6.42 6.63
N TYR A 67 6.39 5.62 5.62
CA TYR A 67 7.14 6.05 4.44
C TYR A 67 6.17 6.57 3.37
N LEU A 68 6.14 7.89 3.18
CA LEU A 68 5.44 8.51 2.04
C LEU A 68 6.39 8.53 0.82
N PRO A 69 5.92 8.28 -0.43
CA PRO A 69 4.56 7.94 -0.87
C PRO A 69 4.28 6.43 -0.99
N THR A 70 5.27 5.58 -0.69
CA THR A 70 5.26 4.16 -1.05
C THR A 70 4.33 3.32 -0.18
N GLU A 71 4.20 3.60 1.11
CA GLU A 71 3.34 2.80 1.99
C GLU A 71 1.84 2.90 1.69
N PRO A 72 1.26 4.10 1.46
CA PRO A 72 -0.13 4.20 1.03
C PRO A 72 -0.42 3.40 -0.25
N MET A 73 0.53 3.41 -1.19
CA MET A 73 0.41 2.65 -2.44
C MET A 73 0.46 1.13 -2.18
N LEU A 74 1.42 0.67 -1.38
CA LEU A 74 1.57 -0.74 -1.01
C LEU A 74 0.34 -1.24 -0.22
N ALA A 75 -0.20 -0.43 0.68
CA ALA A 75 -1.44 -0.74 1.38
C ALA A 75 -2.63 -0.91 0.42
N GLY A 76 -2.73 -0.04 -0.59
CA GLY A 76 -3.71 -0.17 -1.67
C GLY A 76 -3.53 -1.44 -2.50
N LEU A 77 -2.28 -1.79 -2.82
CA LEU A 77 -1.94 -3.05 -3.50
C LEU A 77 -2.33 -4.28 -2.66
N LEU A 78 -2.06 -4.27 -1.35
CA LEU A 78 -2.46 -5.34 -0.44
C LEU A 78 -3.99 -5.50 -0.42
N LEU A 79 -4.73 -4.41 -0.32
CA LEU A 79 -6.20 -4.45 -0.36
C LEU A 79 -6.69 -5.03 -1.70
N LEU A 80 -6.12 -4.57 -2.80
CA LEU A 80 -6.45 -5.07 -4.14
C LEU A 80 -6.12 -6.56 -4.29
N PHE A 81 -5.02 -7.02 -3.72
CA PHE A 81 -4.66 -8.44 -3.67
C PHE A 81 -5.70 -9.26 -2.90
N ILE A 82 -6.12 -8.81 -1.71
CA ILE A 82 -7.15 -9.48 -0.91
C ILE A 82 -8.47 -9.54 -1.70
N LEU A 83 -8.89 -8.43 -2.31
CA LEU A 83 -10.11 -8.38 -3.13
C LEU A 83 -10.05 -9.32 -4.34
N ARG A 84 -8.88 -9.42 -5.00
CA ARG A 84 -8.66 -10.35 -6.11
C ARG A 84 -8.62 -11.80 -5.62
N ALA A 85 -7.98 -12.08 -4.49
CA ALA A 85 -7.93 -13.40 -3.88
C ALA A 85 -9.33 -13.92 -3.52
N MET A 86 -10.21 -13.07 -2.97
CA MET A 86 -11.61 -13.41 -2.71
C MET A 86 -12.40 -13.75 -3.98
N ARG A 87 -12.04 -13.17 -5.13
CA ARG A 87 -12.64 -13.46 -6.44
C ARG A 87 -12.03 -14.70 -7.13
N GLY A 88 -11.14 -15.43 -6.46
CA GLY A 88 -10.49 -16.61 -7.01
C GLY A 88 -9.39 -16.30 -8.02
N PHE A 89 -8.76 -15.11 -7.93
CA PHE A 89 -7.64 -14.78 -8.82
C PHE A 89 -6.50 -15.80 -8.64
N PRO A 90 -6.07 -16.49 -9.71
CA PRO A 90 -5.00 -17.46 -9.62
C PRO A 90 -3.69 -16.69 -9.43
N VAL A 91 -3.23 -16.58 -8.19
CA VAL A 91 -1.82 -16.28 -7.95
C VAL A 91 -1.02 -17.37 -8.66
N ASP A 92 -0.06 -16.97 -9.49
CA ASP A 92 0.67 -17.90 -10.33
C ASP A 92 1.30 -19.01 -9.47
N GLN A 93 0.93 -20.25 -9.74
CA GLN A 93 1.34 -21.40 -8.93
C GLN A 93 2.87 -21.58 -8.94
N ARG A 94 3.54 -21.07 -9.99
CA ARG A 94 5.00 -21.05 -10.09
C ARG A 94 5.62 -20.23 -8.98
N LEU A 95 5.01 -19.09 -8.64
CA LEU A 95 5.50 -18.20 -7.61
C LEU A 95 5.25 -18.77 -6.20
N LEU A 96 4.08 -19.38 -5.99
CA LEU A 96 3.73 -20.03 -4.72
C LEU A 96 4.60 -21.25 -4.40
N ARG A 97 5.05 -21.99 -5.42
CA ARG A 97 5.91 -23.17 -5.25
C ARG A 97 7.40 -22.84 -5.14
N HIS A 98 7.77 -21.57 -5.32
CA HIS A 98 9.16 -21.15 -5.21
C HIS A 98 9.65 -21.32 -3.76
N PRO A 99 10.86 -21.88 -3.52
CA PRO A 99 11.37 -22.10 -2.16
C PRO A 99 11.43 -20.81 -1.34
N LEU A 100 11.70 -19.67 -1.99
CA LEU A 100 11.70 -18.35 -1.36
C LEU A 100 10.31 -17.95 -0.84
N ALA A 101 9.23 -18.30 -1.54
CA ALA A 101 7.87 -18.04 -1.07
C ALA A 101 7.55 -18.81 0.22
N CYS A 102 8.05 -20.04 0.34
CA CYS A 102 7.91 -20.86 1.55
C CYS A 102 8.65 -20.22 2.74
N TRP A 103 9.89 -19.77 2.55
CA TRP A 103 10.64 -19.07 3.59
C TRP A 103 9.98 -17.77 4.02
N ILE A 104 9.46 -16.99 3.08
CA ILE A 104 8.69 -15.77 3.38
C ILE A 104 7.45 -16.12 4.20
N ALA A 105 6.67 -17.12 3.77
CA ALA A 105 5.46 -17.55 4.48
C ALA A 105 5.77 -18.03 5.90
N GLY A 106 6.85 -18.80 6.09
CA GLY A 106 7.35 -19.20 7.40
C GLY A 106 7.73 -18.00 8.27
N SER A 107 8.41 -17.00 7.70
CA SER A 107 8.75 -15.78 8.44
C SER A 107 7.52 -14.97 8.85
N LEU A 108 6.50 -14.88 7.97
CA LEU A 108 5.23 -14.20 8.27
C LEU A 108 4.44 -14.94 9.35
N ALA A 109 4.38 -16.28 9.27
CA ALA A 109 3.74 -17.10 10.28
C ALA A 109 4.42 -16.92 11.64
N TRP A 110 5.76 -16.87 11.67
CA TRP A 110 6.51 -16.62 12.89
C TRP A 110 6.20 -15.25 13.50
N ILE A 111 6.16 -14.19 12.69
CA ILE A 111 5.82 -12.83 13.16
C ILE A 111 4.39 -12.78 13.67
N LEU A 112 3.45 -13.48 13.01
CA LEU A 112 2.07 -13.56 13.47
C LEU A 112 1.99 -14.22 14.86
N LEU A 113 2.72 -15.32 15.07
CA LEU A 113 2.77 -16.00 16.37
C LEU A 113 3.38 -15.11 17.46
N THR A 114 4.50 -14.45 17.19
CA THR A 114 5.13 -13.55 18.17
C THR A 114 4.30 -12.28 18.40
N ALA A 115 3.57 -11.80 17.40
CA ALA A 115 2.67 -10.65 17.54
C ALA A 115 1.49 -10.93 18.48
N ILE A 116 0.97 -12.16 18.48
CA ILE A 116 -0.11 -12.58 19.38
C ILE A 116 0.35 -12.63 20.85
N VAL A 117 1.60 -13.04 21.09
CA VAL A 117 2.18 -13.21 22.44
C VAL A 117 2.83 -11.93 22.98
N SER A 118 2.96 -10.90 22.14
CA SER A 118 3.64 -9.65 22.48
C SER A 118 2.96 -8.89 23.62
N GLU A 119 3.75 -8.22 24.46
CA GLU A 119 3.28 -7.28 25.48
C GLU A 119 2.57 -6.06 24.86
N TYR A 120 2.94 -5.70 23.62
CA TYR A 120 2.29 -4.65 22.83
C TYR A 120 1.78 -5.21 21.49
N PRO A 121 0.66 -5.96 21.47
CA PRO A 121 0.14 -6.59 20.26
C PRO A 121 -0.14 -5.59 19.15
N LEU A 122 -0.69 -4.41 19.49
CA LEU A 122 -1.07 -3.41 18.51
C LEU A 122 0.10 -2.89 17.68
N VAL A 123 1.28 -2.71 18.29
CA VAL A 123 2.51 -2.33 17.58
C VAL A 123 3.01 -3.47 16.71
N SER A 124 2.95 -4.70 17.22
CA SER A 124 3.38 -5.90 16.50
C SER A 124 2.50 -6.19 15.27
N PHE A 125 1.18 -5.97 15.36
CA PHE A 125 0.26 -6.10 14.23
C PHE A 125 0.49 -5.00 13.18
N LYS A 126 0.83 -3.77 13.57
CA LYS A 126 1.25 -2.74 12.61
C LYS A 126 2.50 -3.18 11.85
N PHE A 127 3.48 -3.74 12.55
CA PHE A 127 4.69 -4.29 11.91
C PHE A 127 4.38 -5.45 10.96
N LEU A 128 3.51 -6.38 11.36
CA LEU A 128 3.07 -7.47 10.48
C LEU A 128 2.38 -6.94 9.21
N THR A 129 1.49 -5.95 9.37
CA THR A 129 0.78 -5.31 8.26
C THR A 129 1.74 -4.65 7.29
N ALA A 130 2.73 -3.93 7.81
CA ALA A 130 3.79 -3.34 6.99
C ALA A 130 4.51 -4.42 6.18
N ARG A 131 4.92 -5.49 6.84
CA ARG A 131 5.61 -6.60 6.18
C ARG A 131 4.77 -7.28 5.10
N LEU A 132 3.46 -7.43 5.33
CA LEU A 132 2.51 -8.01 4.38
C LEU A 132 2.39 -7.18 3.10
N TRP A 133 2.18 -5.88 3.19
CA TRP A 133 2.02 -5.07 1.98
C TRP A 133 3.30 -4.99 1.14
N PHE A 134 4.48 -5.08 1.77
CA PHE A 134 5.76 -5.10 1.06
C PHE A 134 5.93 -6.41 0.29
N ILE A 135 5.61 -7.54 0.91
CA ILE A 135 5.67 -8.85 0.26
C ILE A 135 4.64 -8.93 -0.87
N VAL A 136 3.42 -8.47 -0.65
CA VAL A 136 2.38 -8.49 -1.70
C VAL A 136 2.75 -7.59 -2.88
N GLY A 137 3.19 -6.36 -2.61
CA GLY A 137 3.61 -5.42 -3.66
C GLY A 137 4.83 -5.90 -4.46
N PHE A 138 5.93 -6.22 -3.78
CA PHE A 138 7.19 -6.50 -4.46
C PHE A 138 7.41 -7.98 -4.81
N PHE A 139 6.93 -8.92 -4.00
CA PHE A 139 7.14 -10.34 -4.31
C PHE A 139 6.03 -10.86 -5.24
N PHE A 140 4.76 -10.68 -4.87
CA PHE A 140 3.65 -11.24 -5.64
C PHE A 140 3.35 -10.48 -6.93
N PHE A 141 3.14 -9.16 -6.86
CA PHE A 141 2.77 -8.39 -8.04
C PHE A 141 3.94 -8.12 -8.98
N LEU A 142 5.10 -7.71 -8.45
CA LEU A 142 6.26 -7.48 -9.30
C LEU A 142 6.82 -8.79 -9.87
N GLY A 143 6.78 -9.88 -9.10
CA GLY A 143 7.13 -11.22 -9.60
C GLY A 143 6.22 -11.65 -10.75
N HIS A 144 4.93 -11.37 -10.69
CA HIS A 144 3.99 -11.66 -11.79
C HIS A 144 4.22 -10.78 -13.03
N LEU A 145 4.72 -9.55 -12.87
CA LEU A 145 5.02 -8.66 -14.00
C LEU A 145 6.24 -9.10 -14.81
N PHE A 146 7.24 -9.71 -14.14
CA PHE A 146 8.52 -10.08 -14.77
C PHE A 146 8.65 -11.56 -15.19
N LEU A 147 7.71 -12.42 -14.79
CA LEU A 147 7.63 -13.85 -15.17
C LEU A 147 6.74 -14.06 -16.39
#